data_AF-A0A376EDV7-F1
#
_entry.id   AF-A0A376EDV7-F1
#
_cell.length_a   1.000
_cell.length_b   1.000
_cell.length_c   1.000
_cell.angle_alpha   90.00
_cell.angle_beta   90.00
_cell.angle_gamma   90.00
#
_symmetry.space_group_name_H-M   'P 1'
#
loop_
_entity.id
_entity.type
_entity.pdbx_description
1 polymer ?
#
loop_
_entity_poly.entity_id
_entity_poly.type
_entity_poly.pdbx_seq_one_letter_code
_entity_poly.pdbx_strand_id
1 'polypeptide(L)'
;MLAYLISRKQVPTKRGTMYFGTWIDAEGEYFDTAHFPDNLSRYPFQGGGCYLLLGTVEVDFHFPTITIMKMAKMPFIPDPRYSLYKEKAYDAYNNIREDVSMTWRKPYPQEHEIGLPRMKME
;
A
#
# COMPACT_ATOMS: atom_id res chain seq x y z
N MET A 1 11.64 -6.78 -2.28
CA MET A 1 11.28 -6.41 -3.67
C MET A 1 11.19 -4.89 -3.78
N LEU A 2 11.59 -4.30 -4.90
CA LEU A 2 11.38 -2.87 -5.17
C LEU A 2 10.14 -2.68 -6.04
N ALA A 3 9.31 -1.69 -5.72
CA ALA A 3 8.13 -1.37 -6.52
C ALA A 3 7.67 0.07 -6.32
N TYR A 4 6.95 0.62 -7.29
CA TYR A 4 6.36 1.94 -7.24
C TYR A 4 4.91 1.87 -6.71
N LEU A 5 4.60 2.70 -5.71
CA LEU A 5 3.25 2.80 -5.14
C LEU A 5 2.33 3.58 -6.08
N ILE A 6 1.30 2.92 -6.61
CA ILE A 6 0.30 3.55 -7.48
C ILE A 6 -0.81 4.14 -6.63
N SER A 7 -1.45 3.30 -5.82
CA SER A 7 -2.60 3.68 -5.02
C SER A 7 -2.62 2.95 -3.69
N ARG A 8 -3.26 3.58 -2.71
CA ARG A 8 -3.57 2.95 -1.42
C ARG A 8 -5.02 3.17 -1.05
N LYS A 9 -5.66 2.09 -0.59
CA LYS A 9 -7.05 2.07 -0.14
C LYS A 9 -7.10 1.87 1.36
N GLN A 10 -7.76 2.78 2.05
CA GLN A 10 -7.99 2.68 3.48
C GLN A 10 -9.09 1.67 3.80
N VAL A 11 -8.83 0.82 4.80
CA VAL A 11 -9.80 -0.14 5.32
C VAL A 11 -9.87 -0.01 6.85
N PRO A 12 -10.91 0.64 7.38
CA PRO A 12 -11.12 0.72 8.83
C PRO A 12 -11.43 -0.67 9.40
N THR A 13 -10.68 -1.07 10.43
CA THR A 13 -10.93 -2.29 11.21
C THR A 13 -11.11 -1.96 12.68
N LYS A 14 -11.67 -2.89 13.46
CA LYS A 14 -11.81 -2.73 14.93
C LYS A 14 -10.46 -2.65 15.65
N ARG A 15 -9.39 -3.21 15.06
CA ARG A 15 -8.01 -3.21 15.62
C ARG A 15 -7.14 -2.06 15.10
N GLY A 16 -7.72 -1.12 14.35
CA GLY A 16 -7.01 -0.01 13.72
C GLY A 16 -7.15 -0.02 12.20
N THR A 17 -6.64 1.02 11.55
CA THR A 17 -6.72 1.15 10.10
C THR A 17 -5.71 0.23 9.42
N MET A 18 -6.19 -0.58 8.48
CA MET A 18 -5.35 -1.32 7.56
C MET A 18 -5.38 -0.64 6.18
N TYR A 19 -4.42 -0.96 5.33
CA TYR A 19 -4.39 -0.49 3.95
C TYR A 19 -4.14 -1.63 2.98
N PHE A 20 -4.78 -1.54 1.82
CA PHE A 20 -4.34 -2.26 0.64
C PHE A 20 -3.56 -1.30 -0.26
N GLY A 21 -2.40 -1.72 -0.74
CA GLY A 21 -1.61 -0.97 -1.70
C GLY A 21 -1.52 -1.72 -3.02
N THR A 22 -1.67 -0.99 -4.13
CA THR A 22 -1.44 -1.49 -5.49
C THR A 22 -0.13 -0.93 -6.02
N TRP A 23 0.67 -1.80 -6.62
CA TRP A 23 2.05 -1.52 -6.98
C TRP A 23 2.37 -2.00 -8.39
N ILE A 24 3.42 -1.44 -8.95
CA ILE A 24 4.04 -1.89 -10.19
C ILE A 24 5.54 -2.10 -9.95
N ASP A 25 6.06 -3.23 -10.41
CA ASP A 25 7.48 -3.56 -10.30
C ASP A 25 8.30 -3.01 -11.49
N ALA A 26 9.58 -3.40 -11.55
CA ALA A 26 10.49 -2.94 -12.60
C ALA A 26 10.19 -3.56 -13.98
N GLU A 27 9.49 -4.69 -14.03
CA GLU A 27 9.08 -5.37 -15.27
C GLU A 27 7.72 -4.86 -15.78
N GLY A 28 7.05 -4.00 -15.00
CA GLY A 28 5.74 -3.47 -15.33
C GLY A 28 4.58 -4.35 -14.85
N GLU A 29 4.87 -5.36 -14.03
CA GLU A 29 3.87 -6.28 -13.50
C GLU A 29 3.19 -5.71 -12.26
N TYR A 30 1.88 -5.92 -12.18
CA TYR A 30 1.06 -5.45 -11.06
C TYR A 30 0.95 -6.50 -9.96
N PHE A 31 0.92 -6.03 -8.72
CA PHE A 31 0.63 -6.85 -7.56
C PHE A 31 0.05 -5.99 -6.44
N ASP A 32 -0.65 -6.66 -5.51
CA ASP A 32 -1.24 -5.99 -4.35
C ASP A 32 -0.48 -6.32 -3.06
N THR A 33 -0.79 -5.54 -2.03
CA THR A 33 -0.20 -5.69 -0.70
C THR A 33 -1.24 -5.47 0.38
N ALA A 34 -1.08 -6.17 1.49
CA ALA A 34 -1.85 -5.94 2.71
C ALA A 34 -0.95 -5.37 3.81
N HIS A 35 -1.41 -4.29 4.45
CA HIS A 35 -0.70 -3.60 5.52
C HIS A 35 -1.55 -3.56 6.78
N PHE A 36 -1.20 -4.37 7.78
CA PHE A 36 -1.90 -4.43 9.06
C PHE A 36 -1.52 -3.26 9.99
N PRO A 37 -2.42 -2.87 10.92
CA PRO A 37 -2.18 -1.74 11.83
C PRO A 37 -0.86 -1.83 12.60
N ASP A 38 -0.54 -3.03 13.11
CA ASP A 38 0.67 -3.26 13.91
C ASP A 38 1.95 -2.99 13.09
N ASN A 39 1.96 -3.38 11.82
CA ASN A 39 3.07 -3.11 10.91
C ASN A 39 3.14 -1.62 10.55
N LEU A 40 2.00 -1.01 10.17
CA LEU A 40 1.92 0.40 9.79
C LEU A 40 2.38 1.35 10.89
N SER A 41 2.23 0.98 12.16
CA SER A 41 2.73 1.77 13.29
C SER A 41 4.26 1.93 13.28
N ARG A 42 4.98 0.95 12.72
CA ARG A 42 6.45 0.91 12.68
C ARG A 42 7.00 1.29 11.31
N TYR A 43 6.28 0.92 10.26
CA TYR A 43 6.67 1.11 8.86
C TYR A 43 5.50 1.75 8.10
N PRO A 44 5.17 3.04 8.39
CA PRO A 44 4.07 3.73 7.72
C PRO A 44 4.43 4.08 6.28
N PHE A 45 3.39 4.32 5.47
CA PHE A 45 3.56 4.93 4.15
C PHE A 45 4.15 6.35 4.28
N GLN A 46 5.05 6.70 3.36
CA GLN A 46 5.76 7.98 3.26
C GLN A 46 5.42 8.75 1.96
N GLY A 47 4.22 8.51 1.42
CA GLY A 47 3.71 9.10 0.17
C GLY A 47 4.11 8.32 -1.09
N GLY A 48 3.74 8.82 -2.27
CA GLY A 48 4.04 8.17 -3.54
C GLY A 48 5.54 8.04 -3.82
N GLY A 49 5.91 7.00 -4.57
CA GLY A 49 7.30 6.72 -4.95
C GLY A 49 7.65 5.23 -4.88
N CYS A 50 8.94 4.94 -5.02
CA CYS A 50 9.46 3.57 -4.95
C CYS A 50 9.73 3.16 -3.51
N TYR A 51 9.39 1.91 -3.16
CA TYR A 51 9.61 1.33 -1.85
C TYR A 51 10.38 0.03 -1.96
N LEU A 52 11.17 -0.26 -0.92
CA LEU A 52 11.66 -1.60 -0.64
C LEU A 52 10.65 -2.31 0.27
N LEU A 53 10.09 -3.40 -0.24
CA LEU A 53 9.04 -4.19 0.39
C LEU A 53 9.61 -5.53 0.88
N LEU A 54 9.29 -5.89 2.12
CA LEU A 54 9.55 -7.20 2.72
C LEU A 54 8.25 -7.76 3.30
N GLY A 55 7.91 -8.98 2.92
CA GLY A 55 6.69 -9.64 3.36
C GLY A 55 6.57 -11.07 2.90
N THR A 56 5.44 -11.68 3.22
CA THR A 56 5.07 -13.02 2.75
C THR A 56 4.26 -12.90 1.47
N VAL A 57 4.61 -13.69 0.45
CA VAL A 57 3.90 -13.71 -0.84
C VAL A 57 2.83 -14.79 -0.80
N GLU A 58 1.63 -14.43 -1.21
CA GLU A 58 0.48 -15.32 -1.38
C GLU A 58 -0.08 -15.10 -2.79
N VAL A 59 -0.57 -16.16 -3.42
CA VAL A 59 -1.15 -16.09 -4.77
C VAL A 59 -2.56 -16.62 -4.70
N ASP A 60 -3.52 -15.72 -4.78
CA ASP A 60 -4.95 -16.02 -4.80
C ASP A 60 -5.54 -15.65 -6.16
N PHE A 61 -6.33 -16.55 -6.74
CA PHE A 61 -6.95 -16.34 -8.07
C PHE A 61 -5.98 -15.89 -9.18
N HIS A 62 -4.76 -16.43 -9.17
CA HIS A 62 -3.66 -16.05 -10.09
C HIS A 62 -3.19 -14.59 -9.96
N PHE A 63 -3.44 -13.95 -8.83
CA PHE A 63 -2.97 -12.60 -8.57
C PHE A 63 -2.05 -12.57 -7.33
N PRO A 64 -0.80 -12.10 -7.47
CA PRO A 64 0.15 -12.06 -6.37
C PRO A 64 -0.21 -10.95 -5.38
N THR A 65 -0.25 -11.30 -4.10
CA THR A 65 -0.42 -10.37 -2.98
C THR A 65 0.70 -10.56 -1.97
N ILE A 66 1.20 -9.45 -1.40
CA ILE A 66 2.22 -9.51 -0.35
C ILE A 66 1.66 -8.99 0.97
N THR A 67 1.65 -9.83 2.00
CA THR A 67 1.42 -9.38 3.37
C THR A 67 2.70 -8.74 3.90
N ILE A 68 2.70 -7.41 4.04
CA ILE A 68 3.91 -6.65 4.36
C ILE A 68 4.29 -6.82 5.83
N MET A 69 5.58 -7.04 6.06
CA MET A 69 6.21 -7.09 7.39
C MET A 69 7.08 -5.87 7.66
N LYS A 70 7.75 -5.34 6.63
CA LYS A 70 8.53 -4.09 6.67
C LYS A 70 8.47 -3.41 5.31
N MET A 71 8.51 -2.08 5.33
CA MET A 71 8.72 -1.30 4.12
C MET A 71 9.47 -0.01 4.41
N ALA A 72 10.16 0.51 3.41
CA ALA A 72 10.80 1.82 3.46
C ALA A 72 10.75 2.48 2.08
N LYS A 73 10.48 3.78 2.03
CA LYS A 73 10.58 4.55 0.78
C LYS A 73 12.05 4.70 0.40
N MET A 74 12.33 4.48 -0.87
CA MET A 74 13.68 4.64 -1.41
C MET A 74 13.99 6.12 -1.66
N PRO A 75 15.25 6.55 -1.47
CA PRO A 75 15.66 7.91 -1.82
C PRO A 75 15.49 8.13 -3.32
N PHE A 76 15.10 9.36 -3.69
CA PHE A 76 14.94 9.76 -5.08
C PHE A 76 16.27 10.20 -5.67
N ILE A 77 16.58 9.71 -6.87
CA ILE A 77 17.75 10.16 -7.64
C ILE A 77 17.32 11.37 -8.46
N PRO A 78 17.99 12.53 -8.32
CA PRO A 78 17.64 13.72 -9.08
C PRO A 78 17.75 13.47 -10.58
N ASP A 79 16.87 14.11 -11.34
CA ASP A 79 16.81 13.91 -12.79
C ASP A 79 18.09 14.45 -13.47
N PRO A 80 18.87 13.60 -14.17
CA PRO A 80 20.14 14.01 -14.77
C PRO A 80 19.97 15.06 -15.87
N ARG A 81 18.77 15.17 -16.47
CA ARG A 81 18.45 16.16 -17.50
C ARG A 81 18.49 17.60 -16.95
N TYR A 82 18.29 17.78 -15.64
CA TYR A 82 18.36 19.08 -14.96
C TYR A 82 19.66 19.28 -14.17
N SER A 83 20.73 18.54 -14.48
CA SER A 83 22.02 18.64 -13.78
C SER A 83 22.59 20.06 -13.69
N LEU A 84 22.34 20.91 -14.69
CA LEU A 84 22.75 22.32 -14.72
C LEU A 84 21.82 23.26 -13.92
N TYR A 85 20.58 22.83 -13.65
CA TYR A 85 19.54 23.62 -12.99
C TYR A 85 19.12 22.94 -11.68
N LYS A 86 19.93 23.09 -10.64
CA LYS A 86 19.74 22.43 -9.33
C LYS A 86 18.34 22.65 -8.73
N GLU A 87 17.72 23.79 -9.00
CA GLU A 87 16.36 24.10 -8.55
C GLU A 87 15.32 23.14 -9.12
N LYS A 88 15.50 22.68 -10.37
CA LYS A 88 14.56 21.79 -11.08
C LYS A 88 14.85 20.30 -10.88
N ALA A 89 16.00 19.97 -10.29
CA ALA A 89 16.46 18.60 -10.15
C ALA A 89 15.49 17.69 -9.36
N TYR A 90 14.68 18.29 -8.49
CA TYR A 90 13.69 17.60 -7.66
C TYR A 90 12.23 17.93 -8.04
N ASP A 91 11.97 18.62 -9.16
CA ASP A 91 10.60 18.97 -9.55
C ASP A 91 9.74 17.73 -9.72
N ALA A 92 10.27 16.69 -10.38
CA ALA A 92 9.57 15.42 -10.53
C ALA A 92 9.21 14.82 -9.16
N TYR A 93 10.16 14.77 -8.22
CA TYR A 93 9.97 14.26 -6.87
C TYR A 93 8.94 15.04 -6.06
N ASN A 94 9.01 16.36 -6.09
CA ASN A 94 8.10 17.24 -5.35
C ASN A 94 6.67 17.15 -5.86
N ASN A 95 6.50 16.77 -7.13
CA ASN A 95 5.20 16.60 -7.77
C ASN A 95 4.65 15.18 -7.72
N ILE A 96 5.37 14.21 -7.11
CA ILE A 96 4.87 12.84 -6.95
C ILE A 96 3.63 12.88 -6.05
N ARG A 97 2.50 12.47 -6.63
CA ARG A 97 1.24 12.24 -5.92
C ARG A 97 0.90 10.77 -6.01
N GLU A 98 0.64 10.16 -4.87
CA GLU A 98 -0.03 8.86 -4.80
C GLU A 98 -1.54 9.05 -4.89
N ASP A 99 -2.24 8.06 -5.41
CA ASP A 99 -3.68 7.99 -5.30
C ASP A 99 -4.07 7.42 -3.92
N VAL A 100 -4.87 8.18 -3.17
CA VAL A 100 -5.27 7.83 -1.80
C VAL A 100 -6.78 7.76 -1.70
N SER A 101 -7.30 6.55 -1.62
CA SER A 101 -8.72 6.30 -1.40
C SER A 101 -9.00 6.18 0.11
N MET A 102 -9.30 7.32 0.74
CA MET A 102 -9.74 7.37 2.14
C MET A 102 -11.23 7.07 2.25
N THR A 103 -11.64 6.48 3.37
CA THR A 103 -13.05 6.16 3.63
C THR A 103 -13.46 6.53 5.04
N TRP A 104 -14.68 7.06 5.16
CA TRP A 104 -15.30 7.42 6.44
C TRP A 104 -16.24 6.34 6.99
N ARG A 105 -16.30 5.18 6.31
CA ARG A 105 -17.16 4.08 6.74
C ARG A 105 -16.70 3.51 8.08
N LYS A 106 -17.65 3.01 8.87
CA LYS A 106 -17.32 2.23 10.08
C LYS A 106 -16.68 0.89 9.69
N PRO A 107 -15.87 0.28 10.59
CA PRO A 107 -15.42 -1.09 10.43
C PRO A 107 -16.59 -2.04 10.18
N TYR A 108 -16.34 -3.12 9.45
CA TYR A 108 -17.34 -4.17 9.28
C TYR A 108 -17.74 -4.75 10.64
N PRO A 109 -19.02 -5.09 10.82
CA PRO A 109 -19.50 -5.75 12.03
C PRO A 109 -18.82 -7.11 12.19
N GLN A 110 -18.51 -7.50 13.43
CA GLN A 110 -18.04 -8.85 13.73
C GLN A 110 -19.19 -9.86 13.72
N GLU A 111 -18.87 -11.14 13.60
CA GLU A 111 -19.86 -12.21 13.52
C GLU A 111 -20.93 -12.15 14.63
N HIS A 112 -20.52 -11.82 15.86
CA HIS A 112 -21.43 -11.69 17.01
C HIS A 112 -22.33 -10.43 16.95
N GLU A 113 -22.03 -9.46 16.09
CA GLU A 113 -22.80 -8.22 15.89
C GLU A 113 -23.84 -8.36 14.76
N ILE A 114 -23.66 -9.33 13.85
CA ILE A 114 -24.46 -9.42 12.61
C ILE A 114 -25.80 -10.14 12.85
N GLY A 115 -25.92 -10.95 13.90
CA GLY A 115 -27.18 -11.61 14.26
C GLY A 115 -27.69 -12.62 13.24
N LEU A 116 -26.86 -13.04 12.28
CA LEU A 116 -27.21 -14.06 11.30
C LEU A 116 -27.19 -15.46 11.94
N PRO A 117 -28.18 -16.33 11.62
CA PRO A 117 -28.22 -17.68 12.13
C PRO A 117 -26.98 -18.46 11.68
N ARG A 118 -26.33 -19.13 12.64
CA ARG A 118 -25.09 -19.92 12.43
C ARG A 118 -25.33 -21.31 11.83
N MET A 119 -26.58 -21.67 11.56
CA MET A 119 -26.91 -22.97 10.99
C MET A 119 -26.70 -22.92 9.48
N LYS A 120 -26.07 -23.95 8.90
CA LYS A 120 -26.13 -24.18 7.45
C LYS A 120 -27.60 -24.26 7.07
N MET A 121 -28.01 -23.52 6.04
CA MET A 121 -29.27 -23.80 5.37
C MET A 121 -29.13 -25.19 4.75
N GLU A 122 -29.96 -26.13 5.20
CA GLU A 122 -30.17 -27.43 4.55
C GLU A 122 -30.91 -27.25 3.22
#